data_AF-A0A9W7H6I8-F1
#
_entry.id   AF-A0A9W7H6I8-F1
#
_cell.length_a   1.000
_cell.length_b   1.000
_cell.length_c   1.000
_cell.angle_alpha   90.00
_cell.angle_beta   90.00
_cell.angle_gamma   90.00
#
_symmetry.space_group_name_H-M   'P 1'
#
loop_
_entity.id
_entity.type
_entity.pdbx_description
1 polymer ?
#
loop_
_entity_poly.entity_id
_entity_poly.type
_entity_poly.pdbx_seq_one_letter_code
_entity_poly.pdbx_strand_id
1 'polypeptide(L)'
;MKHTLPSISFIHLLLFVHLPISYTQENANFMQCFDPFPCGNVQNLVFPFWREGSSPEFCQAQGFGLTKCEEDDPPLISIGGHEFRLVSVNQSGYSMTIARGDLWETICPPPPISNITLGYPFLGFSPTNRNFTFFYGCDSSVAPPRGGGPMTECTQWSNSFYADDIDDGSSYQQFRQLCRGGAIQVQINQSNFEQLRREAENLGSVRWRLGFDVVYDLPDVFCGKLWVPRFEHHS
;
A
#
# COMPACT_ATOMS: atom_id res chain seq x y z
N MET A 1 -63.52 15.50 53.47
CA MET A 1 -62.91 14.55 52.52
C MET A 1 -61.64 15.21 51.98
N LYS A 2 -60.48 14.75 52.45
CA LYS A 2 -59.16 15.10 51.87
C LYS A 2 -58.90 14.13 50.74
N HIS A 3 -58.38 14.58 49.60
CA HIS A 3 -57.28 13.90 48.89
C HIS A 3 -56.66 14.91 47.91
N THR A 4 -55.54 15.49 48.33
CA THR A 4 -54.48 16.01 47.46
C THR A 4 -53.84 14.83 46.72
N LEU A 5 -53.66 14.95 45.40
CA LEU A 5 -52.82 14.04 44.61
C LEU A 5 -51.70 14.86 43.94
N PRO A 6 -50.44 14.40 44.04
CA PRO A 6 -49.27 15.22 43.78
C PRO A 6 -48.79 15.14 42.33
N SER A 7 -48.02 16.15 41.97
CA SER A 7 -47.00 16.24 40.92
C SER A 7 -46.36 14.88 40.53
N ILE A 8 -46.80 14.28 39.42
CA ILE A 8 -46.15 13.12 38.77
C ILE A 8 -45.79 13.50 37.31
N SER A 9 -45.01 14.57 37.12
CA SER A 9 -44.54 14.94 35.78
C SER A 9 -43.10 15.44 35.73
N PHE A 10 -42.23 14.91 36.60
CA PHE A 10 -40.80 15.26 36.57
C PHE A 10 -39.84 14.06 36.71
N ILE A 11 -40.34 12.82 36.65
CA ILE A 11 -39.49 11.62 36.85
C ILE A 11 -39.08 10.95 35.53
N HIS A 12 -39.65 11.33 34.38
CA HIS A 12 -39.27 10.74 33.09
C HIS A 12 -38.03 11.36 32.41
N LEU A 13 -37.42 12.40 32.99
CA LEU A 13 -36.22 13.04 32.43
C LEU A 13 -34.90 12.51 33.02
N LEU A 14 -34.92 11.46 33.84
CA LEU A 14 -33.70 10.86 34.42
C LEU A 14 -33.30 9.53 33.79
N LEU A 15 -34.11 8.98 32.87
CA LEU A 15 -33.83 7.70 32.20
C LEU A 15 -32.94 7.83 30.94
N PHE A 16 -32.65 9.05 30.48
CA PHE A 16 -31.78 9.30 29.31
C PHE A 16 -30.30 9.56 29.65
N VAL A 17 -29.93 9.60 30.94
CA VAL A 17 -28.54 9.89 31.38
C VAL A 17 -27.74 8.63 31.73
N HIS A 18 -28.35 7.45 31.60
CA HIS A 18 -27.67 6.16 31.77
C HIS A 18 -27.46 5.45 30.43
N LEU A 19 -27.09 6.19 29.38
CA LEU A 19 -26.26 5.57 28.35
C LEU A 19 -24.93 5.26 29.03
N PRO A 20 -24.56 3.98 29.26
CA PRO A 20 -23.18 3.71 29.57
C PRO A 20 -22.41 4.24 28.36
N ILE A 21 -21.59 5.27 28.57
CA ILE A 21 -20.47 5.50 27.68
C ILE A 21 -19.66 4.22 27.85
N SER A 22 -19.81 3.29 26.91
CA SER A 22 -19.11 2.02 26.90
C SER A 22 -17.62 2.31 26.72
N TYR A 23 -16.96 2.75 27.79
CA TYR A 23 -15.51 2.69 27.94
C TYR A 23 -15.20 1.23 28.22
N THR A 24 -15.23 0.41 27.17
CA THR A 24 -14.78 -0.98 27.25
C THR A 24 -13.28 -0.96 27.52
N GLN A 25 -12.76 -1.93 28.29
CA GLN A 25 -11.31 -2.12 28.47
C GLN A 25 -10.55 -2.26 27.14
N GLU A 26 -11.24 -2.57 26.04
CA GLU A 26 -10.70 -2.56 24.68
C GLU A 26 -10.10 -1.20 24.28
N ASN A 27 -10.68 -0.07 24.72
CA ASN A 27 -10.17 1.25 24.39
C ASN A 27 -8.83 1.55 25.05
N ALA A 28 -8.62 1.09 26.29
CA ALA A 28 -7.33 1.24 26.98
C ALA A 28 -6.24 0.36 26.35
N ASN A 29 -6.61 -0.83 25.88
CA ASN A 29 -5.69 -1.74 25.20
C ASN A 29 -5.34 -1.24 23.79
N PHE A 30 -6.28 -0.62 23.08
CA PHE A 30 -6.03 -0.13 21.72
C PHE A 30 -4.99 1.00 21.67
N MET A 31 -4.87 1.80 22.73
CA MET A 31 -3.82 2.83 22.81
C MET A 31 -2.41 2.27 22.63
N GLN A 32 -2.18 1.00 23.01
CA GLN A 32 -0.89 0.31 22.81
C GLN A 32 -0.53 0.11 21.34
N CYS A 33 -1.52 0.13 20.43
CA CYS A 33 -1.25 0.06 18.98
C CYS A 33 -0.55 1.32 18.45
N PHE A 34 -0.55 2.41 19.22
CA PHE A 34 0.16 3.64 18.88
C PHE A 34 1.55 3.73 19.52
N ASP A 35 1.97 2.72 20.28
CA ASP A 35 3.35 2.66 20.77
C ASP A 35 4.30 2.49 19.58
N PRO A 36 5.27 3.41 19.40
CA PRO A 36 6.13 3.39 18.22
C PRO A 36 7.07 2.20 18.25
N PHE A 37 7.25 1.58 17.09
CA PHE A 37 8.18 0.46 16.91
C PHE A 37 9.02 0.62 15.63
N PRO A 38 10.25 0.05 15.60
CA PRO A 38 11.07 0.02 14.39
C PRO A 38 10.80 -1.24 13.56
N CYS A 39 11.05 -1.20 12.25
CA CYS A 39 11.10 -2.39 11.41
C CYS A 39 12.07 -2.12 10.26
N GLY A 40 13.15 -2.90 10.19
CA GLY A 40 14.25 -2.65 9.27
C GLY A 40 14.77 -1.21 9.36
N ASN A 41 14.89 -0.54 8.22
CA ASN A 41 15.32 0.86 8.18
C ASN A 41 14.20 1.89 8.44
N VAL A 42 12.94 1.47 8.58
CA VAL A 42 11.81 2.37 8.87
C VAL A 42 11.56 2.42 10.37
N GLN A 43 11.65 3.62 10.93
CA GLN A 43 11.57 3.89 12.36
C GLN A 43 10.22 4.51 12.74
N ASN A 44 9.87 4.43 14.02
CA ASN A 44 8.69 5.06 14.62
C ASN A 44 7.35 4.66 13.97
N LEU A 45 7.22 3.42 13.47
CA LEU A 45 5.96 2.91 12.96
C LEU A 45 4.93 2.77 14.08
N VAL A 46 3.69 3.10 13.79
CA VAL A 46 2.53 3.02 14.70
C VAL A 46 1.33 2.49 13.92
N PHE A 47 0.21 2.24 14.59
CA PHE A 47 -1.06 1.94 13.93
C PHE A 47 -1.34 2.90 12.75
N PRO A 48 -1.71 2.41 11.54
CA PRO A 48 -2.20 1.06 11.27
C PRO A 48 -1.13 0.00 10.99
N PHE A 49 0.15 0.34 11.01
CA PHE A 49 1.24 -0.63 10.78
C PHE A 49 1.40 -1.57 11.97
N TRP A 50 1.72 -2.82 11.69
CA TRP A 50 1.95 -3.84 12.69
C TRP A 50 2.95 -4.89 12.18
N ARG A 51 3.62 -5.59 13.10
CA ARG A 51 4.61 -6.61 12.76
C ARG A 51 4.03 -8.01 12.93
N GLU A 52 4.14 -8.82 11.89
CA GLU A 52 3.74 -10.22 11.92
C GLU A 52 4.50 -10.98 13.03
N GLY A 53 3.76 -11.80 13.78
CA GLY A 53 4.29 -12.58 14.90
C GLY A 53 4.68 -11.78 16.15
N SER A 54 4.60 -10.43 16.15
CA SER A 54 4.91 -9.61 17.33
C SER A 54 3.75 -8.73 17.82
N SER A 55 2.98 -8.15 16.90
CA SER A 55 1.89 -7.24 17.26
C SER A 55 0.64 -8.00 17.71
N PRO A 56 -0.05 -7.54 18.79
CA PRO A 56 -1.31 -8.13 19.23
C PRO A 56 -2.38 -8.09 18.13
N GLU A 57 -3.25 -9.11 18.08
CA GLU A 57 -4.29 -9.28 17.04
C GLU A 57 -5.18 -8.04 16.89
N PHE A 58 -5.53 -7.38 18.00
CA PHE A 58 -6.35 -6.18 18.00
C PHE A 58 -5.69 -4.98 17.29
N CYS A 59 -4.37 -4.97 17.13
CA CYS A 59 -3.64 -3.95 16.36
C CYS A 59 -3.51 -4.27 14.86
N GLN A 60 -3.82 -5.50 14.41
CA GLN A 60 -3.42 -5.99 13.09
C GLN A 60 -4.32 -5.53 11.92
N ALA A 61 -4.18 -4.29 11.44
CA ALA A 61 -4.98 -3.79 10.31
C ALA A 61 -4.62 -4.46 8.96
N GLN A 62 -5.63 -4.91 8.20
CA GLN A 62 -5.41 -5.50 6.88
C GLN A 62 -4.73 -4.50 5.92
N GLY A 63 -3.80 -4.98 5.10
CA GLY A 63 -3.03 -4.13 4.19
C GLY A 63 -1.89 -3.33 4.83
N PHE A 64 -1.63 -3.51 6.14
CA PHE A 64 -0.56 -2.81 6.86
C PHE A 64 0.39 -3.77 7.62
N GLY A 65 0.29 -5.07 7.35
CA GLY A 65 1.11 -6.09 8.01
C GLY A 65 2.53 -6.14 7.43
N LEU A 66 3.51 -5.93 8.30
CA LEU A 66 4.93 -6.04 8.00
C LEU A 66 5.38 -7.47 8.28
N THR A 67 5.70 -8.20 7.21
CA THR A 67 6.04 -9.63 7.24
C THR A 67 7.52 -9.88 7.51
N LYS A 68 8.39 -8.91 7.19
CA LYS A 68 9.83 -9.03 7.38
C LYS A 68 10.47 -7.69 7.73
N CYS A 69 11.36 -7.70 8.72
CA CYS A 69 12.08 -6.53 9.25
C CYS A 69 13.60 -6.82 9.29
N GLU A 70 14.24 -6.99 8.14
CA GLU A 70 15.71 -7.14 8.09
C GLU A 70 16.39 -5.82 8.41
N GLU A 71 17.45 -5.86 9.23
CA GLU A 71 18.22 -4.68 9.61
C GLU A 71 18.75 -3.96 8.37
N ASP A 72 18.70 -2.63 8.39
CA ASP A 72 19.08 -1.72 7.29
C ASP A 72 18.27 -1.83 5.98
N ASP A 73 17.45 -2.87 5.81
CA ASP A 73 16.59 -3.06 4.64
C ASP A 73 15.18 -2.46 4.83
N PRO A 74 14.53 -2.00 3.73
CA PRO A 74 13.12 -1.67 3.76
C PRO A 74 12.26 -2.88 4.16
N PRO A 75 11.31 -2.74 5.10
CA PRO A 75 10.39 -3.81 5.48
C PRO A 75 9.60 -4.39 4.33
N LEU A 76 9.30 -5.69 4.40
CA LEU A 76 8.32 -6.30 3.50
C LEU A 76 6.91 -6.09 4.03
N ILE A 77 6.01 -5.63 3.17
CA ILE A 77 4.60 -5.38 3.44
C ILE A 77 3.74 -6.11 2.41
N SER A 78 2.70 -6.81 2.88
CA SER A 78 1.78 -7.55 2.02
C SER A 78 0.47 -6.79 1.82
N ILE A 79 0.12 -6.48 0.57
CA ILE A 79 -1.06 -5.69 0.21
C ILE A 79 -1.74 -6.33 -0.99
N GLY A 80 -3.04 -6.66 -0.89
CA GLY A 80 -3.81 -7.21 -2.00
C GLY A 80 -3.26 -8.52 -2.57
N GLY A 81 -2.53 -9.30 -1.77
CA GLY A 81 -1.87 -10.54 -2.20
C GLY A 81 -0.52 -10.34 -2.91
N HIS A 82 0.00 -9.11 -2.95
CA HIS A 82 1.30 -8.77 -3.51
C HIS A 82 2.28 -8.34 -2.41
N GLU A 83 3.55 -8.68 -2.59
CA GLU A 83 4.63 -8.25 -1.70
C GLU A 83 5.27 -6.96 -2.20
N PHE A 84 5.43 -6.00 -1.28
CA PHE A 84 6.09 -4.74 -1.51
C PHE A 84 7.17 -4.50 -0.45
N ARG A 85 8.07 -3.57 -0.76
CA ARG A 85 8.99 -2.97 0.21
C ARG A 85 8.46 -1.62 0.65
N LEU A 86 8.36 -1.41 1.96
CA LEU A 86 7.95 -0.15 2.55
C LEU A 86 9.13 0.83 2.55
N VAL A 87 9.13 1.76 1.61
CA VAL A 87 10.24 2.72 1.39
C VAL A 87 10.16 3.87 2.39
N SER A 88 8.97 4.42 2.62
CA SER A 88 8.77 5.49 3.59
C SER A 88 7.32 5.58 4.05
N VAL A 89 7.09 6.26 5.18
CA VAL A 89 5.76 6.52 5.74
C VAL A 89 5.63 8.00 6.09
N ASN A 90 4.53 8.61 5.66
CA ASN A 90 4.09 9.92 6.12
C ASN A 90 2.82 9.74 6.96
N GLN A 91 3.02 9.60 8.27
CA GLN A 91 1.92 9.34 9.20
C GLN A 91 0.92 10.49 9.28
N SER A 92 1.40 11.74 9.22
CA SER A 92 0.53 12.93 9.26
C SER A 92 -0.29 13.10 7.98
N GLY A 93 0.25 12.65 6.84
CA GLY A 93 -0.43 12.69 5.55
C GLY A 93 -1.23 11.44 5.22
N TYR A 94 -1.28 10.45 6.14
CA TYR A 94 -1.90 9.14 5.94
C TYR A 94 -1.49 8.51 4.60
N SER A 95 -0.18 8.46 4.37
CA SER A 95 0.37 7.88 3.16
C SER A 95 1.67 7.12 3.40
N MET A 96 2.00 6.24 2.47
CA MET A 96 3.24 5.48 2.45
C MET A 96 3.76 5.37 1.04
N THR A 97 5.08 5.27 0.90
CA THR A 97 5.73 4.94 -0.36
C THR A 97 6.10 3.46 -0.33
N ILE A 98 5.63 2.70 -1.32
CA ILE A 98 5.93 1.27 -1.46
C ILE A 98 6.58 0.98 -2.82
N ALA A 99 7.53 0.06 -2.84
CA ALA A 99 8.17 -0.42 -4.05
C ALA A 99 7.79 -1.88 -4.31
N ARG A 100 7.55 -2.23 -5.57
CA ARG A 100 7.21 -3.60 -5.96
C ARG A 100 8.34 -4.57 -5.60
N GLY A 101 8.01 -5.61 -4.83
CA GLY A 101 9.00 -6.59 -4.38
C GLY A 101 9.65 -7.35 -5.54
N ASP A 102 8.83 -7.68 -6.55
CA ASP A 102 9.22 -8.44 -7.74
C ASP A 102 10.05 -7.66 -8.77
N LEU A 103 10.05 -6.32 -8.69
CA LEU A 103 10.85 -5.44 -9.55
C LEU A 103 12.07 -4.83 -8.83
N TRP A 104 12.34 -5.25 -7.60
CA TRP A 104 13.33 -4.58 -6.74
C TRP A 104 14.77 -4.68 -7.22
N GLU A 105 15.15 -5.86 -7.76
CA GLU A 105 16.51 -6.10 -8.25
C GLU A 105 16.64 -5.88 -9.75
N THR A 106 15.56 -6.10 -10.50
CA THR A 106 15.57 -6.03 -11.96
C THR A 106 14.17 -5.75 -12.49
N ILE A 107 14.10 -5.17 -13.69
CA ILE A 107 12.82 -5.04 -14.41
C ILE A 107 12.29 -6.37 -14.92
N CYS A 108 12.99 -7.48 -14.73
CA CYS A 108 12.65 -8.81 -15.22
C CYS A 108 12.05 -9.69 -14.11
N PRO A 109 10.79 -9.47 -13.67
CA PRO A 109 10.18 -10.30 -12.64
C PRO A 109 9.94 -11.72 -13.18
N PRO A 110 9.96 -12.74 -12.30
CA PRO A 110 9.55 -14.08 -12.68
C PRO A 110 8.05 -14.09 -13.06
N PRO A 111 7.63 -14.88 -14.07
CA PRO A 111 6.22 -15.05 -14.40
C PRO A 111 5.43 -15.69 -13.23
N PRO A 112 4.13 -15.39 -13.07
CA PRO A 112 3.30 -14.55 -13.93
C PRO A 112 3.49 -13.05 -13.64
N ILE A 113 3.53 -12.25 -14.70
CA ILE A 113 3.66 -10.80 -14.62
C ILE A 113 2.27 -10.18 -14.71
N SER A 114 1.89 -9.33 -13.76
CA SER A 114 0.57 -8.69 -13.71
C SER A 114 0.61 -7.23 -13.25
N ASN A 115 -0.48 -6.53 -13.55
CA ASN A 115 -0.79 -5.26 -12.92
C ASN A 115 -1.15 -5.51 -11.45
N ILE A 116 -0.81 -4.54 -10.60
CA ILE A 116 -1.11 -4.61 -9.18
C ILE A 116 -2.47 -3.98 -8.88
N THR A 117 -3.16 -4.53 -7.89
CA THR A 117 -4.32 -3.90 -7.25
C THR A 117 -4.09 -3.88 -5.75
N LEU A 118 -4.49 -2.80 -5.07
CA LEU A 118 -4.31 -2.70 -3.62
C LEU A 118 -5.29 -3.62 -2.87
N GLY A 119 -6.43 -3.99 -3.47
CA GLY A 119 -7.36 -4.98 -2.92
C GLY A 119 -8.12 -4.53 -1.67
N TYR A 120 -7.97 -3.27 -1.25
CA TYR A 120 -8.63 -2.69 -0.08
C TYR A 120 -9.29 -1.36 -0.43
N PRO A 121 -10.54 -1.12 -0.02
CA PRO A 121 -11.28 0.10 -0.37
C PRO A 121 -10.72 1.37 0.27
N PHE A 122 -10.05 1.23 1.42
CA PHE A 122 -9.42 2.32 2.16
C PHE A 122 -8.01 2.65 1.68
N LEU A 123 -7.45 1.90 0.72
CA LEU A 123 -6.17 2.20 0.09
C LEU A 123 -6.39 2.75 -1.33
N GLY A 124 -5.71 3.84 -1.66
CA GLY A 124 -5.73 4.43 -2.99
C GLY A 124 -4.33 4.69 -3.52
N PHE A 125 -4.13 4.54 -4.83
CA PHE A 125 -2.94 5.09 -5.47
C PHE A 125 -2.99 6.61 -5.40
N SER A 126 -1.89 7.26 -5.02
CA SER A 126 -1.82 8.72 -5.05
C SER A 126 -2.06 9.25 -6.47
N PRO A 127 -2.88 10.31 -6.65
CA PRO A 127 -3.11 10.92 -7.97
C PRO A 127 -1.87 11.60 -8.55
N THR A 128 -0.84 11.84 -7.72
CA THR A 128 0.44 12.39 -8.18
C THR A 128 1.34 11.32 -8.82
N ASN A 129 1.05 10.03 -8.61
CA ASN A 129 1.83 8.97 -9.23
C ASN A 129 1.73 9.03 -10.76
N ARG A 130 2.79 8.54 -11.40
CA ARG A 130 2.91 8.47 -12.86
C ARG A 130 3.16 7.02 -13.26
N ASN A 131 2.79 6.69 -14.49
CA ASN A 131 2.93 5.36 -15.03
C ASN A 131 4.08 5.27 -16.02
N PHE A 132 4.85 4.23 -15.87
CA PHE A 132 5.62 3.64 -16.96
C PHE A 132 4.89 2.38 -17.43
N THR A 133 4.89 2.15 -18.74
CA THR A 133 4.56 0.83 -19.26
C THR A 133 5.84 0.03 -19.42
N PHE A 134 5.89 -1.15 -18.81
CA PHE A 134 6.96 -2.11 -18.98
C PHE A 134 6.54 -3.15 -20.01
N PHE A 135 7.44 -3.43 -20.94
CA PHE A 135 7.25 -4.40 -22.00
C PHE A 135 8.23 -5.56 -21.81
N TYR A 136 7.73 -6.78 -22.00
CA TYR A 136 8.44 -8.01 -21.72
C TYR A 136 8.53 -8.92 -22.94
N GLY A 137 9.59 -9.71 -23.05
CA GLY A 137 9.72 -10.69 -24.14
C GLY A 137 9.83 -10.04 -25.51
N CYS A 138 10.55 -8.92 -25.58
CA CYS A 138 10.81 -8.19 -26.80
C CYS A 138 11.97 -8.84 -27.58
N ASP A 139 11.81 -8.87 -28.91
CA ASP A 139 12.87 -9.26 -29.84
C ASP A 139 14.07 -8.29 -29.73
N SER A 140 15.27 -8.77 -30.00
CA SER A 140 16.51 -7.98 -29.97
C SER A 140 16.54 -6.89 -31.05
N SER A 141 15.70 -7.01 -32.08
CA SER A 141 15.50 -6.01 -33.13
C SER A 141 14.70 -4.78 -32.67
N VAL A 142 14.06 -4.83 -31.50
CA VAL A 142 13.23 -3.73 -30.99
C VAL A 142 14.11 -2.61 -30.45
N ALA A 143 13.91 -1.39 -30.94
CA ALA A 143 14.49 -0.19 -30.37
C ALA A 143 13.47 0.49 -29.43
N PRO A 144 13.80 0.76 -28.15
CA PRO A 144 12.94 1.55 -27.27
C PRO A 144 12.66 2.95 -27.86
N PRO A 145 11.48 3.54 -27.62
CA PRO A 145 11.15 4.87 -28.13
C PRO A 145 12.00 5.96 -27.44
N ARG A 146 11.91 7.20 -27.94
CA ARG A 146 12.49 8.35 -27.23
C ARG A 146 11.84 8.47 -25.85
N GLY A 147 12.65 8.58 -24.79
CA GLY A 147 12.17 8.55 -23.40
C GLY A 147 12.00 7.13 -22.84
N GLY A 148 12.18 6.10 -23.66
CA GLY A 148 12.27 4.71 -23.23
C GLY A 148 13.56 4.43 -22.47
N GLY A 149 13.47 3.52 -21.52
CA GLY A 149 14.63 2.99 -20.81
C GLY A 149 15.53 2.10 -21.66
N PRO A 150 16.71 1.75 -21.14
CA PRO A 150 17.61 0.83 -21.82
C PRO A 150 16.97 -0.55 -21.95
N MET A 151 17.29 -1.22 -23.06
CA MET A 151 16.93 -2.61 -23.25
C MET A 151 17.71 -3.48 -22.26
N THR A 152 16.99 -4.28 -21.47
CA THR A 152 17.57 -5.17 -20.46
C THR A 152 17.32 -6.61 -20.88
N GLU A 153 18.40 -7.40 -20.99
CA GLU A 153 18.31 -8.83 -21.26
C GLU A 153 17.82 -9.56 -20.00
N CYS A 154 16.63 -10.16 -20.08
CA CYS A 154 16.07 -10.97 -18.99
C CYS A 154 16.44 -12.45 -19.12
N THR A 155 16.49 -12.94 -20.37
CA THR A 155 17.00 -14.27 -20.73
C THR A 155 17.70 -14.19 -22.08
N GLN A 156 18.39 -15.25 -22.51
CA GLN A 156 19.19 -15.33 -23.76
C GLN A 156 18.49 -14.82 -25.03
N TRP A 157 17.16 -14.70 -25.03
CA TRP A 157 16.36 -14.28 -26.21
C TRP A 157 15.17 -13.39 -25.84
N SER A 158 15.13 -12.87 -24.62
CA SER A 158 13.99 -12.11 -24.10
C SER A 158 14.51 -10.83 -23.48
N ASN A 159 14.21 -9.72 -24.15
CA ASN A 159 14.53 -8.41 -23.62
C ASN A 159 13.29 -7.75 -23.03
N SER A 160 13.52 -6.85 -22.07
CA SER A 160 12.49 -5.98 -21.53
C SER A 160 12.96 -4.55 -21.50
N PHE A 161 12.02 -3.63 -21.64
CA PHE A 161 12.26 -2.20 -21.48
C PHE A 161 11.00 -1.55 -20.93
N TYR A 162 11.10 -0.26 -20.59
CA TYR A 162 9.96 0.53 -20.17
C TYR A 162 9.90 1.83 -20.96
N ALA A 163 8.73 2.43 -21.08
CA ALA A 163 8.54 3.72 -21.70
C ALA A 163 7.55 4.55 -20.89
N ASP A 164 7.75 5.87 -20.85
CA ASP A 164 6.74 6.75 -20.27
C ASP A 164 5.49 6.77 -21.15
N ASP A 165 4.32 6.90 -20.52
CA ASP A 165 3.02 6.88 -21.21
C ASP A 165 2.77 8.13 -22.11
N ILE A 166 3.80 8.86 -22.54
CA ILE A 166 3.65 10.23 -23.08
C ILE A 166 3.68 10.33 -24.62
N ASP A 167 4.17 9.33 -25.38
CA ASP A 167 4.23 9.45 -26.85
C ASP A 167 3.31 8.46 -27.59
N ASP A 168 2.28 9.04 -28.21
CA ASP A 168 1.42 8.58 -29.31
C ASP A 168 1.02 7.08 -29.34
N GLY A 169 -0.29 6.82 -29.25
CA GLY A 169 -0.86 5.47 -29.21
C GLY A 169 -0.46 4.56 -30.38
N SER A 170 0.04 5.13 -31.48
CA SER A 170 0.63 4.41 -32.62
C SER A 170 1.89 3.60 -32.25
N SER A 171 2.80 4.18 -31.46
CA SER A 171 4.05 3.52 -31.03
C SER A 171 3.80 2.41 -30.02
N TYR A 172 2.83 2.63 -29.13
CA TYR A 172 2.45 1.68 -28.09
C TYR A 172 1.92 0.34 -28.67
N GLN A 173 1.11 0.41 -29.72
CA GLN A 173 0.56 -0.79 -30.36
C GLN A 173 1.63 -1.65 -31.01
N GLN A 174 2.65 -1.04 -31.60
CA GLN A 174 3.78 -1.74 -32.19
C GLN A 174 4.52 -2.59 -31.14
N PHE A 175 4.82 -2.01 -29.98
CA PHE A 175 5.54 -2.73 -28.93
C PHE A 175 4.74 -3.88 -28.34
N ARG A 176 3.41 -3.74 -28.21
CA ARG A 176 2.56 -4.87 -27.79
C ARG A 176 2.61 -6.08 -28.73
N GLN A 177 2.91 -5.87 -30.01
CA GLN A 177 3.05 -6.97 -30.98
C GLN A 177 4.45 -7.59 -30.94
N LEU A 178 5.48 -6.76 -30.79
CA LEU A 178 6.88 -7.20 -30.81
C LEU A 178 7.34 -7.81 -29.49
N CYS A 179 6.69 -7.44 -28.37
CA CYS A 179 6.98 -7.92 -27.03
C CYS A 179 5.96 -8.98 -26.60
N ARG A 180 6.32 -10.26 -26.80
CA ARG A 180 5.41 -11.41 -26.60
C ARG A 180 5.22 -11.79 -25.13
N GLY A 181 6.05 -11.27 -24.23
CA GLY A 181 5.94 -11.46 -22.78
C GLY A 181 4.86 -10.59 -22.12
N GLY A 182 4.21 -9.71 -22.90
CA GLY A 182 3.14 -8.84 -22.42
C GLY A 182 3.64 -7.48 -21.92
N ALA A 183 2.73 -6.72 -21.34
CA ALA A 183 3.02 -5.40 -20.79
C ALA A 183 2.20 -5.11 -19.53
N ILE A 184 2.80 -4.41 -18.58
CA ILE A 184 2.15 -3.96 -17.34
C ILE A 184 2.39 -2.48 -17.10
N GLN A 185 1.48 -1.85 -16.36
CA GLN A 185 1.68 -0.50 -15.85
C GLN A 185 2.33 -0.56 -14.47
N VAL A 186 3.42 0.19 -14.31
CA VAL A 186 4.13 0.32 -13.05
C VAL A 186 4.04 1.78 -12.60
N GLN A 187 3.43 1.97 -11.43
CA GLN A 187 3.30 3.25 -10.76
C GLN A 187 4.66 3.68 -10.21
N ILE A 188 5.00 4.95 -10.35
CA ILE A 188 6.19 5.59 -9.79
C ILE A 188 5.78 6.96 -9.23
N ASN A 189 6.35 7.34 -8.09
CA ASN A 189 6.18 8.68 -7.51
C ASN A 189 6.61 9.79 -8.51
N GLN A 190 5.93 10.93 -8.56
CA GLN A 190 6.23 12.01 -9.51
C GLN A 190 7.69 12.48 -9.51
N SER A 191 8.28 12.76 -8.34
CA SER A 191 9.66 13.28 -8.27
C SER A 191 10.65 12.26 -8.80
N ASN A 192 10.42 10.99 -8.45
CA ASN A 192 11.17 9.85 -8.94
C ASN A 192 11.00 9.70 -10.45
N PHE A 193 9.77 9.74 -10.96
CA PHE A 193 9.47 9.66 -12.40
C PHE A 193 10.24 10.72 -13.20
N GLU A 194 10.23 11.97 -12.73
CA GLU A 194 10.97 13.04 -13.37
C GLU A 194 12.49 12.84 -13.31
N GLN A 195 13.01 12.31 -12.20
CA GLN A 195 14.43 11.95 -12.08
C GLN A 195 14.79 10.85 -13.08
N LEU A 196 13.98 9.80 -13.19
CA LEU A 196 14.21 8.69 -14.12
C LEU A 196 14.21 9.15 -15.57
N ARG A 197 13.33 10.09 -15.91
CA ARG A 197 13.26 10.69 -17.24
C ARG A 197 14.49 11.55 -17.57
N ARG A 198 15.06 12.26 -16.58
CA ARG A 198 16.26 13.11 -16.77
C ARG A 198 17.57 12.31 -16.81
N GLU A 199 17.65 11.23 -16.03
CA GLU A 199 18.89 10.47 -15.79
C GLU A 199 18.80 9.05 -16.39
N ALA A 200 18.10 8.89 -17.50
CA ALA A 200 17.84 7.61 -18.19
C ALA A 200 19.08 6.72 -18.37
N GLU A 201 20.25 7.32 -18.60
CA GLU A 201 21.50 6.62 -18.89
C GLU A 201 22.39 6.38 -17.65
N ASN A 202 22.20 7.09 -16.53
CA ASN A 202 23.17 7.12 -15.41
C ASN A 202 22.75 6.36 -14.14
N LEU A 203 21.47 6.00 -13.97
CA LEU A 203 20.95 5.45 -12.70
C LEU A 203 21.11 3.93 -12.51
N GLY A 204 21.69 3.19 -13.48
CA GLY A 204 21.92 1.75 -13.35
C GLY A 204 20.69 0.94 -12.88
N SER A 205 20.92 -0.14 -12.12
CA SER A 205 19.90 -1.05 -11.57
C SER A 205 19.08 -0.50 -10.39
N VAL A 206 19.32 0.74 -9.93
CA VAL A 206 18.74 1.30 -8.67
C VAL A 206 17.38 1.97 -8.90
N ARG A 207 16.97 2.12 -10.17
CA ARG A 207 15.82 2.88 -10.66
C ARG A 207 14.45 2.50 -10.06
N TRP A 208 14.24 1.23 -9.71
CA TRP A 208 12.92 0.68 -9.35
C TRP A 208 12.64 0.64 -7.86
N ARG A 209 13.69 0.87 -7.07
CA ARG A 209 13.62 0.89 -5.60
C ARG A 209 12.87 2.12 -5.06
N LEU A 210 12.62 3.09 -5.93
CA LEU A 210 12.01 4.39 -5.63
C LEU A 210 10.51 4.32 -5.29
N GLY A 211 9.80 3.31 -5.78
CA GLY A 211 8.39 3.06 -5.42
C GLY A 211 7.38 4.12 -5.87
N PHE A 212 6.17 3.99 -5.33
CA PHE A 212 5.02 4.86 -5.58
C PHE A 212 4.22 5.08 -4.29
N ASP A 213 3.44 6.16 -4.28
CA ASP A 213 2.71 6.55 -3.08
C ASP A 213 1.33 5.90 -3.02
N VAL A 214 0.99 5.36 -1.85
CA VAL A 214 -0.33 4.88 -1.49
C VAL A 214 -0.87 5.77 -0.38
N VAL A 215 -2.05 6.31 -0.58
CA VAL A 215 -2.81 7.06 0.43
C VAL A 215 -3.81 6.13 1.10
N TYR A 216 -4.14 6.39 2.35
CA TYR A 216 -5.11 5.59 3.08
C TYR A 216 -6.06 6.44 3.93
N ASP A 217 -7.32 6.00 3.99
CA ASP A 217 -8.34 6.60 4.85
C ASP A 217 -8.26 5.96 6.25
N LEU A 218 -7.67 6.70 7.19
CA LEU A 218 -7.48 6.19 8.55
C LEU A 218 -8.82 5.87 9.25
N PRO A 219 -9.85 6.74 9.25
CA PRO A 219 -11.19 6.40 9.74
C PRO A 219 -11.74 5.06 9.22
N ASP A 220 -11.61 4.78 7.91
CA ASP A 220 -12.11 3.51 7.34
C ASP A 220 -11.30 2.31 7.84
N VAL A 221 -9.98 2.46 8.03
CA VAL A 221 -9.11 1.44 8.64
C VAL A 221 -9.54 1.14 10.09
N PHE A 222 -9.96 2.17 10.83
CA PHE A 222 -10.54 2.01 12.17
C PHE A 222 -11.89 1.31 12.15
N CYS A 223 -12.80 1.70 11.25
CA CYS A 223 -14.13 1.11 11.17
C CYS A 223 -14.07 -0.39 10.87
N GLY A 224 -13.12 -0.85 10.05
CA GLY A 224 -12.91 -2.28 9.79
C GLY A 224 -12.47 -3.09 11.02
N LYS A 225 -12.01 -2.44 12.10
CA LYS A 225 -11.55 -3.08 13.34
C LYS A 225 -12.64 -3.23 14.41
N LEU A 226 -13.68 -2.41 14.37
CA LEU A 226 -14.74 -2.37 15.38
C LEU A 226 -15.84 -3.45 15.18
N TRP A 227 -15.70 -4.31 14.16
CA TRP A 227 -16.66 -5.37 13.82
C TRP A 227 -16.13 -6.78 14.06
N VAL A 228 -15.50 -7.06 15.20
CA VAL A 228 -15.37 -8.44 15.67
C VAL A 228 -16.31 -8.64 16.85
N PRO A 229 -17.56 -9.06 16.63
CA PRO A 229 -18.35 -9.60 17.72
C PRO A 229 -17.66 -10.88 18.19
N ARG A 230 -17.00 -10.82 19.35
CA ARG A 230 -16.51 -12.00 20.05
C ARG A 230 -17.75 -12.79 20.49
N PHE A 231 -18.15 -13.77 19.68
CA PHE A 231 -19.01 -14.84 20.17
C PHE A 231 -18.17 -15.63 21.18
N GLU A 232 -18.37 -15.33 22.45
CA GLU A 232 -17.91 -16.18 23.55
C GLU A 232 -18.58 -17.55 23.39
N HIS A 233 -17.81 -18.53 22.92
CA HIS A 233 -18.14 -19.93 23.15
C HIS A 233 -17.89 -20.24 24.62
N HIS A 234 -18.89 -19.96 25.45
CA HIS A 234 -19.04 -20.67 26.71
C HIS A 234 -19.65 -22.04 26.42
N SER A 235 -18.82 -23.07 26.57
CA SER A 235 -19.23 -24.46 26.78
C SER A 235 -18.71 -24.91 28.13
#